data_AF-A0A7M4F0F0-F1
#
_entry.id   AF-A0A7M4F0F0-F1
#
_cell.length_a   1.000
_cell.length_b   1.000
_cell.length_c   1.000
_cell.angle_alpha   90.00
_cell.angle_beta   90.00
_cell.angle_gamma   90.00
#
_symmetry.space_group_name_H-M   'P 1'
#
loop_
_entity.id
_entity.type
_entity.pdbx_description
1 polymer ?
#
loop_
_entity_poly.entity_id
_entity_poly.type
_entity_poly.pdbx_seq_one_letter_code
_entity_poly.pdbx_strand_id
1 'polypeptide(L)'
;MIRSRKVGLMNRLVQLGILAYVVGWVFVWEKGYQEVDSIVSSVTIKVKGVTMTNTSTLGPRVWDVADYVIPPQEENTVFIMTNMIMTLNQTQGSCPELPDKTTVCKAEEDCHAGYVGTHSNGVQTGNCVKYNGSIKTCEIYAWCPVEDDTNIPRPAFLKDAENFTILVKNNIWYPKFDFAKRNILPSINSTYLKRCIYDPQTDPFCPIFRIQKIMEAAGQNFQEMAMEGGVMGLQIKWNCDLDKAASLCVPKYSFRRLDNKDSRYTVSPGYNFRFAKYYRDTSGLEARTLIKAYGIRFDVMVFGKAGKFDIIPTMINIGSGLALLGVATVLCDIIVLYFMKRRHFYREKKYKYVEDYELGSLGLLQLGHRPRSVPLDRCQWSLWNKPQRRGWCESAVLWILRGLLAHIPDMPRREKSYRKYLAQICHSAELPVIQHVPDLGGSHITQTHLFPY
;
A
#
# COMPACT_ATOMS: atom_id res chain seq x y z
N MET A 1 -21.12 -35.12 38.37
CA MET A 1 -20.61 -35.77 37.14
C MET A 1 -21.78 -36.40 36.39
N ILE A 2 -22.06 -35.99 35.14
CA ILE A 2 -23.21 -36.50 34.36
C ILE A 2 -22.77 -37.77 33.60
N ARG A 3 -23.25 -38.95 34.02
CA ARG A 3 -22.99 -40.23 33.33
C ARG A 3 -24.03 -40.52 32.25
N SER A 4 -24.07 -39.70 31.19
CA SER A 4 -24.95 -39.90 30.03
C SER A 4 -24.13 -40.05 28.75
N ARG A 5 -24.31 -41.17 28.04
CA ARG A 5 -23.60 -41.45 26.77
C ARG A 5 -23.88 -40.37 25.71
N LYS A 6 -25.10 -39.86 25.62
CA LYS A 6 -25.49 -38.82 24.65
C LYS A 6 -24.81 -37.48 24.93
N VAL A 7 -24.75 -37.06 26.20
CA VAL A 7 -24.09 -35.80 26.60
C VAL A 7 -22.58 -35.90 26.46
N GLY A 8 -22.00 -37.05 26.83
CA GLY A 8 -20.58 -37.32 26.65
C GLY A 8 -20.16 -37.28 25.18
N LEU A 9 -20.92 -37.94 24.29
CA LEU A 9 -20.66 -37.92 22.85
C LEU A 9 -20.73 -36.50 22.28
N MET A 10 -21.76 -35.74 22.65
CA MET A 10 -21.92 -34.35 22.20
C MET A 10 -20.76 -33.47 22.66
N ASN A 11 -20.36 -33.54 23.94
CA ASN A 11 -19.22 -32.78 24.46
C ASN A 11 -17.92 -33.13 23.72
N ARG A 12 -17.68 -34.42 23.47
CA ARG A 12 -16.50 -34.86 22.71
C ARG A 12 -16.52 -34.38 21.26
N LEU A 13 -17.68 -34.35 20.60
CA LEU A 13 -17.82 -33.80 19.24
C LEU A 13 -17.53 -32.31 19.19
N VAL A 14 -18.04 -31.52 20.13
CA VAL A 14 -17.76 -30.08 20.21
C VAL A 14 -16.27 -29.83 20.47
N GLN A 15 -15.66 -30.58 21.39
CA GLN A 15 -14.21 -30.51 21.66
C GLN A 15 -13.39 -30.87 20.42
N LEU A 16 -13.77 -31.91 19.68
CA LEU A 16 -13.09 -32.34 18.45
C LEU A 16 -13.23 -31.27 17.36
N GLY A 17 -14.39 -30.64 17.21
CA GLY A 17 -14.59 -29.53 16.28
C GLY A 17 -13.71 -28.32 16.59
N ILE A 18 -13.60 -27.94 17.87
CA ILE A 18 -12.71 -26.85 18.29
C ILE A 18 -11.24 -27.23 18.06
N LEU A 19 -10.84 -28.46 18.40
CA LEU A 19 -9.48 -28.94 18.16
C LEU A 19 -9.14 -28.93 16.66
N ALA A 20 -10.05 -29.39 15.81
CA ALA A 20 -9.88 -29.37 14.37
C ALA A 20 -9.74 -27.94 13.82
N TYR A 21 -10.49 -26.98 14.36
CA TYR A 21 -10.34 -25.57 14.03
C TYR A 21 -8.96 -25.03 14.44
N VAL A 22 -8.54 -25.26 15.69
CA VAL A 22 -7.24 -24.77 16.17
C VAL A 22 -6.09 -25.37 15.36
N VAL A 23 -6.08 -26.69 15.17
CA VAL A 23 -5.00 -27.36 14.42
C VAL A 23 -5.07 -27.01 12.92
N GLY A 24 -6.24 -27.12 12.29
CA GLY A 24 -6.38 -26.93 10.85
C GLY A 24 -6.29 -25.48 10.42
N TRP A 25 -7.02 -24.58 11.07
CA TRP A 25 -7.04 -23.17 10.68
C TRP A 25 -5.86 -22.40 11.29
N VAL A 26 -5.72 -22.42 12.61
CA VAL A 26 -4.72 -21.55 13.29
C VAL A 26 -3.30 -22.04 13.04
N PHE A 27 -3.04 -23.34 13.21
CA PHE A 27 -1.70 -23.88 13.02
C PHE A 27 -1.36 -24.15 11.56
N VAL A 28 -2.21 -24.85 10.80
CA VAL A 28 -1.83 -25.25 9.43
C VAL A 28 -2.08 -24.13 8.40
N TRP A 29 -3.24 -23.48 8.43
CA TRP A 29 -3.60 -22.48 7.40
C TRP A 29 -2.94 -21.11 7.65
N GLU A 30 -3.11 -20.55 8.85
CA GLU A 30 -2.54 -19.24 9.23
C GLU A 30 -1.08 -19.32 9.67
N LYS A 31 -0.53 -20.54 9.86
CA LYS A 31 0.84 -20.76 10.35
C LYS A 31 1.14 -20.03 11.65
N GLY A 32 0.21 -20.08 12.61
CA GLY A 32 0.37 -19.42 13.91
C GLY A 32 1.56 -19.91 14.75
N TYR A 33 2.25 -20.97 14.34
CA TYR A 33 3.51 -21.41 14.95
C TYR A 33 4.74 -20.63 14.45
N GLN A 34 4.59 -19.84 13.40
CA GLN A 34 5.68 -19.04 12.84
C GLN A 34 5.66 -17.63 13.39
N GLU A 35 6.85 -17.13 13.69
CA GLU A 35 7.08 -15.70 13.76
C GLU A 35 7.28 -15.13 12.35
N VAL A 36 6.85 -13.89 12.13
CA VAL A 36 6.85 -13.27 10.81
C VAL A 36 7.71 -12.00 10.82
N ASP A 37 8.47 -11.80 9.74
CA ASP A 37 9.27 -10.60 9.51
C ASP A 37 8.91 -9.94 8.16
N SER A 38 9.05 -8.62 8.13
CA SER A 38 8.86 -7.80 6.93
C SER A 38 10.16 -7.67 6.15
N ILE A 39 10.04 -7.56 4.83
CA ILE A 39 11.19 -7.50 3.93
C ILE A 39 11.87 -6.13 3.96
N VAL A 40 13.21 -6.13 4.01
CA VAL A 40 14.05 -5.00 3.64
C VAL A 40 14.64 -5.29 2.27
N SER A 41 14.54 -4.36 1.32
CA SER A 41 14.96 -4.61 -0.06
C SER A 41 15.81 -3.49 -0.64
N SER A 42 16.75 -3.86 -1.51
CA SER A 42 17.49 -2.96 -2.38
C SER A 42 17.30 -3.38 -3.83
N VAL A 43 17.00 -2.44 -4.70
CA VAL A 43 16.81 -2.67 -6.14
C VAL A 43 17.80 -1.84 -6.93
N THR A 44 18.43 -2.45 -7.93
CA THR A 44 19.20 -1.76 -8.95
C THR A 44 18.66 -2.11 -10.32
N ILE A 45 18.35 -1.08 -11.10
CA ILE A 45 17.77 -1.22 -12.43
C ILE A 45 18.82 -0.85 -13.46
N LYS A 46 18.91 -1.61 -14.55
CA LYS A 46 19.75 -1.29 -15.69
C LYS A 46 19.00 -1.49 -16.99
N VAL A 47 18.80 -0.42 -17.73
CA VAL A 47 18.17 -0.47 -19.05
C VAL A 47 19.22 -0.71 -20.12
N LYS A 48 18.84 -1.43 -21.18
CA LYS A 48 19.63 -1.61 -22.40
C LYS A 48 18.71 -1.54 -23.61
N GLY A 49 19.19 -0.81 -24.61
CA GLY A 49 18.51 -0.60 -25.87
C GLY A 49 19.16 0.56 -26.61
N VAL A 50 19.09 0.53 -27.94
CA VAL A 50 19.53 1.62 -28.80
C VAL A 50 18.50 1.74 -29.90
N THR A 51 18.15 2.97 -30.27
CA THR A 51 17.30 3.25 -31.43
C THR A 51 17.88 4.42 -32.21
N MET A 52 17.46 4.55 -33.47
CA MET A 52 17.87 5.62 -34.36
C MET A 52 16.63 6.34 -34.86
N THR A 53 16.65 7.66 -34.81
CA THR A 53 15.61 8.50 -35.40
C THR A 53 16.20 9.32 -36.54
N ASN A 54 15.45 9.48 -37.62
CA ASN A 54 15.82 10.36 -38.71
C ASN A 54 14.70 11.39 -38.90
N THR A 55 14.95 12.62 -38.46
CA THR A 55 13.95 13.71 -38.51
C THR A 55 14.50 14.91 -39.26
N SER A 56 13.61 15.74 -39.83
CA SER A 56 14.02 16.94 -40.56
C SER A 56 14.76 17.96 -39.68
N THR A 57 14.47 17.98 -38.38
CA THR A 57 15.06 18.94 -37.42
C THR A 57 16.42 18.50 -36.87
N LEU A 58 16.59 17.21 -36.56
CA LEU A 58 17.83 16.68 -35.98
C LEU A 58 18.70 15.87 -36.93
N GLY A 59 18.19 15.52 -38.12
CA GLY A 59 18.81 14.54 -38.99
C GLY A 59 18.86 13.13 -38.37
N PRO A 60 19.75 12.25 -38.88
CA PRO A 60 19.97 10.92 -38.31
C PRO A 60 20.68 11.00 -36.96
N ARG A 61 20.01 10.56 -35.90
CA ARG A 61 20.54 10.53 -34.53
C ARG A 61 20.31 9.19 -33.85
N VAL A 62 21.32 8.71 -33.14
CA VAL A 62 21.24 7.52 -32.28
C VAL A 62 20.87 7.94 -30.86
N TRP A 63 20.01 7.15 -30.22
CA TRP A 63 19.57 7.32 -28.84
C TRP A 63 20.01 6.11 -28.03
N ASP A 64 20.80 6.34 -26.99
CA ASP A 64 21.27 5.31 -26.08
C ASP A 64 20.75 5.53 -24.65
N VAL A 65 21.17 4.66 -23.73
CA VAL A 65 20.73 4.66 -22.34
C VAL A 65 20.96 6.01 -21.65
N ALA A 66 22.01 6.74 -22.00
CA ALA A 66 22.32 8.04 -21.39
C ALA A 66 21.39 9.16 -21.88
N ASP A 67 20.76 8.99 -23.04
CA ASP A 67 19.83 9.99 -23.57
C ASP A 67 18.39 9.79 -23.08
N TYR A 68 17.89 8.54 -23.05
CA TYR A 68 16.47 8.26 -22.77
C TYR A 68 16.17 7.85 -21.32
N VAL A 69 17.17 7.56 -20.48
CA VAL A 69 16.97 7.24 -19.05
C VAL A 69 17.27 8.45 -18.17
N ILE A 70 16.25 9.00 -17.51
CA ILE A 70 16.36 10.27 -16.79
C ILE A 70 15.57 10.24 -15.46
N PRO A 71 16.19 10.45 -14.29
CA PRO A 71 17.63 10.47 -14.06
C PRO A 71 18.20 9.03 -14.06
N PRO A 72 19.48 8.85 -14.39
CA PRO A 72 20.10 7.52 -14.43
C PRO A 72 20.33 6.88 -13.05
N GLN A 73 20.11 7.63 -11.96
CA GLN A 73 20.46 7.25 -10.58
C GLN A 73 19.24 7.12 -9.66
N GLU A 74 18.02 7.10 -10.20
CA GLU A 74 16.82 6.97 -9.36
C GLU A 74 16.78 5.60 -8.67
N GLU A 75 16.48 5.60 -7.37
CA GLU A 75 16.32 4.37 -6.60
C GLU A 75 14.95 3.75 -6.85
N ASN A 76 14.89 2.43 -7.04
CA ASN A 76 13.66 1.64 -7.23
C ASN A 76 12.75 2.07 -8.40
N THR A 77 13.08 3.12 -9.13
CA THR A 77 12.34 3.61 -10.28
C THR A 77 13.27 3.79 -11.48
N VAL A 78 12.74 3.63 -12.68
CA VAL A 78 13.40 4.11 -13.89
C VAL A 78 12.41 4.77 -14.83
N PHE A 79 12.73 5.97 -15.31
CA PHE A 79 11.97 6.60 -16.39
C PHE A 79 12.66 6.34 -17.73
N ILE A 80 11.86 5.95 -18.73
CA ILE A 80 12.31 5.71 -20.10
C ILE A 80 11.52 6.64 -21.01
N MET A 81 12.22 7.59 -21.61
CA MET A 81 11.66 8.50 -22.59
C MET A 81 11.19 7.72 -23.82
N THR A 82 9.96 7.99 -24.26
CA THR A 82 9.35 7.37 -25.44
C THR A 82 8.95 8.39 -26.49
N ASN A 83 8.68 9.62 -26.07
CA ASN A 83 8.32 10.72 -26.95
C ASN A 83 8.87 12.04 -26.38
N MET A 84 9.10 13.03 -27.22
CA MET A 84 9.58 14.32 -26.73
C MET A 84 9.30 15.46 -27.71
N ILE A 85 9.22 16.66 -27.15
CA ILE A 85 9.21 17.93 -27.89
C ILE A 85 10.50 18.66 -27.55
N MET A 86 11.21 19.14 -28.57
CA MET A 86 12.47 19.87 -28.38
C MET A 86 12.35 21.27 -28.97
N THR A 87 12.78 22.25 -28.18
CA THR A 87 12.92 23.64 -28.62
C THR A 87 14.40 23.99 -28.57
N LEU A 88 15.01 24.02 -29.75
CA LEU A 88 16.45 24.24 -29.93
C LEU A 88 16.78 25.73 -29.81
N ASN A 89 18.01 26.04 -29.39
CA ASN A 89 18.59 27.39 -29.43
C ASN A 89 17.73 28.46 -28.74
N GLN A 90 17.11 28.13 -27.61
CA GLN A 90 16.43 29.14 -26.81
C GLN A 90 17.44 30.11 -26.20
N THR A 91 17.21 31.41 -26.36
CA THR A 91 17.99 32.49 -25.73
C THR A 91 17.06 33.38 -24.91
N GLN A 92 17.60 34.14 -23.96
CA GLN A 92 16.78 35.13 -23.24
C GLN A 92 16.50 36.33 -24.14
N GLY A 93 15.24 36.69 -24.29
CA GLY A 93 14.82 37.83 -25.09
C GLY A 93 13.31 38.02 -25.07
N SER A 94 12.84 38.94 -25.92
CA SER A 94 11.41 39.19 -26.12
C SER A 94 10.89 38.45 -27.35
N CYS A 95 9.79 37.72 -27.19
CA CYS A 95 9.11 37.03 -28.28
C CYS A 95 7.60 36.94 -28.04
N PRO A 96 6.79 36.72 -29.10
CA PRO A 96 5.38 36.43 -28.92
C PRO A 96 5.17 35.14 -28.11
N GLU A 97 4.24 35.19 -27.15
CA GLU A 97 3.77 34.00 -26.42
C GLU A 97 2.97 33.07 -27.35
N LEU A 98 2.87 31.78 -26.99
CA LEU A 98 2.02 30.83 -27.70
C LEU A 98 0.54 31.27 -27.68
N PRO A 99 -0.22 31.06 -28.76
CA PRO A 99 -1.62 31.42 -28.83
C PRO A 99 -2.50 30.51 -27.98
N ASP A 100 -3.04 31.05 -26.90
CA ASP A 100 -4.03 30.44 -26.01
C ASP A 100 -5.15 31.45 -25.72
N LYS A 101 -6.26 30.99 -25.14
CA LYS A 101 -7.44 31.81 -24.82
C LYS A 101 -7.12 33.06 -23.99
N THR A 102 -6.04 33.00 -23.20
CA THR A 102 -5.63 34.08 -22.28
C THR A 102 -4.49 34.94 -22.81
N THR A 103 -3.79 34.51 -23.87
CA THR A 103 -2.57 35.16 -24.38
C THR A 103 -2.79 35.88 -25.72
N VAL A 104 -3.87 35.56 -26.43
CA VAL A 104 -4.28 36.24 -27.66
C VAL A 104 -4.75 37.66 -27.34
N CYS A 105 -4.15 38.64 -27.99
CA CYS A 105 -4.45 40.05 -27.83
C CYS A 105 -4.98 40.65 -29.14
N LYS A 106 -5.84 41.66 -29.05
CA LYS A 106 -6.28 42.47 -30.20
C LYS A 106 -5.58 43.81 -30.22
N ALA A 107 -5.38 44.39 -29.04
CA ALA A 107 -4.73 45.67 -28.82
C ALA A 107 -3.72 45.58 -27.66
N GLU A 108 -2.89 46.62 -27.49
CA GLU A 108 -1.82 46.61 -26.48
C GLU A 108 -2.37 46.68 -25.06
N GLU A 109 -3.58 47.23 -24.88
CA GLU A 109 -4.24 47.33 -23.58
C GLU A 109 -4.63 45.96 -22.99
N ASP A 110 -4.71 44.93 -23.85
CA ASP A 110 -4.95 43.54 -23.44
C ASP A 110 -3.72 42.92 -22.77
N CYS A 111 -2.53 43.52 -22.94
CA CYS A 111 -1.26 43.04 -22.41
C CYS A 111 -0.79 43.95 -21.27
N HIS A 112 -0.49 43.37 -20.12
CA HIS A 112 -0.12 44.15 -18.93
C HIS A 112 1.38 44.01 -18.65
N ALA A 113 2.12 45.12 -18.73
CA ALA A 113 3.56 45.12 -18.45
C ALA A 113 3.86 44.61 -17.03
N GLY A 114 4.78 43.65 -16.91
CA GLY A 114 5.15 43.02 -15.64
C GLY A 114 4.18 41.93 -15.16
N TYR A 115 3.10 41.64 -15.90
CA TYR A 115 2.18 40.56 -15.55
C TYR A 115 2.79 39.18 -15.80
N VAL A 116 2.61 38.27 -14.85
CA VAL A 116 3.04 36.88 -14.93
C VAL A 116 1.83 35.98 -14.67
N GLY A 117 1.30 35.40 -15.74
CA GLY A 117 0.22 34.41 -15.63
C GLY A 117 0.73 33.07 -15.11
N THR A 118 -0.12 32.29 -14.45
CA THR A 118 0.23 30.95 -13.95
C THR A 118 0.62 29.95 -15.05
N HIS A 119 0.14 30.17 -16.27
CA HIS A 119 0.42 29.35 -17.45
C HIS A 119 1.27 30.07 -18.50
N SER A 120 1.79 31.26 -18.20
CA SER A 120 2.67 31.98 -19.13
C SER A 120 4.11 31.45 -19.03
N ASN A 121 4.83 31.49 -20.15
CA ASN A 121 6.22 31.06 -20.23
C ASN A 121 7.21 32.15 -19.81
N GLY A 122 6.74 33.37 -19.53
CA GLY A 122 7.58 34.51 -19.14
C GLY A 122 6.81 35.70 -18.56
N VAL A 123 7.46 36.87 -18.58
CA VAL A 123 6.89 38.12 -18.06
C VAL A 123 6.39 38.97 -19.21
N GLN A 124 5.14 39.42 -19.19
CA GLN A 124 4.60 40.27 -20.25
C GLN A 124 5.31 41.62 -20.33
N THR A 125 5.63 42.06 -21.55
CA THR A 125 6.24 43.39 -21.79
C THR A 125 5.19 44.49 -21.89
N GLY A 126 3.93 44.13 -22.17
CA GLY A 126 2.83 45.07 -22.43
C GLY A 126 2.55 45.29 -23.92
N ASN A 127 3.36 44.73 -24.83
CA ASN A 127 3.15 44.88 -26.27
C ASN A 127 2.30 43.74 -26.84
N CYS A 128 1.47 44.05 -27.85
CA CYS A 128 0.69 43.06 -28.60
C CYS A 128 1.32 42.83 -29.99
N VAL A 129 2.03 41.71 -30.16
CA VAL A 129 2.84 41.42 -31.35
C VAL A 129 2.21 40.32 -32.22
N LYS A 130 2.60 40.25 -33.50
CA LYS A 130 2.10 39.21 -34.42
C LYS A 130 2.84 37.89 -34.15
N TYR A 131 2.11 36.83 -33.79
CA TYR A 131 2.63 35.46 -33.72
C TYR A 131 2.64 34.81 -35.11
N ASN A 132 1.54 34.94 -35.84
CA ASN A 132 1.39 34.47 -37.22
C ASN A 132 0.60 35.50 -38.04
N GLY A 133 0.44 35.32 -39.36
CA GLY A 133 -0.21 36.28 -40.26
C GLY A 133 -1.60 36.75 -39.83
N SER A 134 -2.36 35.90 -39.11
CA SER A 134 -3.72 36.18 -38.65
C SER A 134 -3.87 36.38 -37.13
N ILE A 135 -2.87 36.00 -36.32
CA ILE A 135 -3.00 35.91 -34.86
C ILE A 135 -1.94 36.80 -34.19
N LYS A 136 -2.39 37.64 -33.25
CA LYS A 136 -1.53 38.42 -32.36
C LYS A 136 -1.58 37.87 -30.94
N THR A 137 -0.43 37.88 -30.26
CA THR A 137 -0.30 37.45 -28.86
C THR A 137 0.54 38.47 -28.10
N CYS A 138 0.37 38.49 -26.79
CA CYS A 138 1.19 39.36 -25.94
C CYS A 138 2.67 38.97 -26.04
N GLU A 139 3.53 39.97 -26.15
CA GLU A 139 4.97 39.80 -26.09
C GLU A 139 5.40 39.53 -24.65
N ILE A 140 6.28 38.55 -24.48
CA ILE A 140 6.85 38.16 -23.19
C ILE A 140 8.37 38.23 -23.24
N TYR A 141 8.99 38.58 -22.12
CA TYR A 141 10.41 38.37 -21.88
C TYR A 141 10.61 36.98 -21.29
N ALA A 142 11.21 36.08 -22.07
CA ALA A 142 11.30 34.66 -21.76
C ALA A 142 12.49 33.98 -22.46
N TRP A 143 12.54 32.64 -22.39
CA TRP A 143 13.39 31.83 -23.24
C TRP A 143 12.73 31.67 -24.62
N CYS A 144 13.30 32.35 -25.61
CA CYS A 144 12.74 32.49 -26.95
C CYS A 144 13.54 31.66 -27.97
N PRO A 145 12.87 30.96 -28.92
CA PRO A 145 11.42 30.87 -29.07
C PRO A 145 10.77 30.01 -27.98
N VAL A 146 9.50 30.30 -27.65
CA VAL A 146 8.72 29.53 -26.67
C VAL A 146 8.47 28.10 -27.20
N GLU A 147 8.37 27.13 -26.29
CA GLU A 147 8.03 25.75 -26.62
C GLU A 147 6.64 25.67 -27.26
N ASP A 148 6.52 25.05 -28.44
CA ASP A 148 5.23 24.73 -29.06
C ASP A 148 4.77 23.33 -28.64
N ASP A 149 3.79 23.26 -27.75
CA ASP A 149 3.18 22.00 -27.29
C ASP A 149 1.79 21.70 -27.86
N THR A 150 1.38 22.43 -28.91
CA THR A 150 0.09 22.24 -29.57
C THR A 150 -0.06 20.85 -30.21
N ASN A 151 1.03 20.30 -30.74
CA ASN A 151 1.05 19.02 -31.45
C ASN A 151 2.10 18.08 -30.85
N ILE A 152 1.65 17.13 -30.04
CA ILE A 152 2.49 16.03 -29.58
C ILE A 152 2.78 15.11 -30.78
N PRO A 153 4.05 14.74 -31.06
CA PRO A 153 4.39 13.88 -32.18
C PRO A 153 3.63 12.53 -32.14
N ARG A 154 3.01 12.17 -33.27
CA ARG A 154 2.30 10.90 -33.49
C ARG A 154 2.74 10.32 -34.85
N PRO A 155 3.32 9.11 -34.92
CA PRO A 155 3.61 8.17 -33.83
C PRO A 155 4.68 8.69 -32.84
N ALA A 156 4.82 8.02 -31.70
CA ALA A 156 5.81 8.37 -30.68
C ALA A 156 7.24 8.37 -31.25
N PHE A 157 8.06 9.34 -30.81
CA PHE A 157 9.41 9.58 -31.33
C PHE A 157 10.33 8.34 -31.25
N LEU A 158 10.30 7.62 -30.12
CA LEU A 158 11.12 6.43 -29.84
C LEU A 158 10.25 5.17 -29.85
N LYS A 159 9.54 4.92 -30.95
CA LYS A 159 8.64 3.76 -31.10
C LYS A 159 9.32 2.40 -30.87
N ASP A 160 10.62 2.28 -31.18
CA ASP A 160 11.37 1.04 -31.02
C ASP A 160 11.76 0.75 -29.56
N ALA A 161 11.46 1.66 -28.62
CA ALA A 161 11.71 1.46 -27.21
C ALA A 161 10.91 0.28 -26.63
N GLU A 162 9.88 -0.23 -27.31
CA GLU A 162 9.21 -1.50 -26.98
C GLU A 162 10.18 -2.70 -26.90
N ASN A 163 11.28 -2.63 -27.65
CA ASN A 163 12.29 -3.68 -27.74
C ASN A 163 13.39 -3.55 -26.70
N PHE A 164 13.37 -2.50 -25.89
CA PHE A 164 14.36 -2.31 -24.84
C PHE A 164 14.16 -3.32 -23.72
N THR A 165 15.24 -3.56 -22.99
CA THR A 165 15.29 -4.53 -21.91
C THR A 165 15.67 -3.86 -20.60
N ILE A 166 15.00 -4.27 -19.53
CA ILE A 166 15.22 -3.79 -18.18
C ILE A 166 15.75 -4.97 -17.36
N LEU A 167 16.99 -4.88 -16.91
CA LEU A 167 17.57 -5.80 -15.94
C LEU A 167 17.27 -5.29 -14.53
N VAL A 168 16.56 -6.08 -13.74
CA VAL A 168 16.26 -5.76 -12.33
C VAL A 168 17.07 -6.67 -11.43
N LYS A 169 17.98 -6.08 -10.65
CA LYS A 169 18.70 -6.76 -9.57
C LYS A 169 18.01 -6.43 -8.26
N ASN A 170 17.55 -7.43 -7.54
CA ASN A 170 16.90 -7.24 -6.27
C ASN A 170 17.58 -8.10 -5.20
N ASN A 171 18.02 -7.43 -4.13
CA ASN A 171 18.52 -8.06 -2.91
C ASN A 171 17.49 -7.84 -1.81
N ILE A 172 17.20 -8.89 -1.07
CA ILE A 172 16.26 -8.89 0.04
C ILE A 172 16.94 -9.38 1.30
N TRP A 173 16.51 -8.85 2.44
CA TRP A 173 16.96 -9.24 3.76
C TRP A 173 15.78 -9.21 4.72
N TYR A 174 15.67 -10.26 5.53
CA TYR A 174 14.75 -10.33 6.66
C TYR A 174 15.60 -10.23 7.93
N PRO A 175 15.74 -9.00 8.51
CA PRO A 175 16.67 -8.74 9.60
C PRO A 175 16.46 -9.65 10.81
N LYS A 176 15.20 -9.97 11.11
CA LYS A 176 14.85 -10.77 12.29
C LYS A 176 15.39 -12.19 12.23
N PHE A 177 15.48 -12.76 11.03
CA PHE A 177 15.94 -14.13 10.81
C PHE A 177 17.36 -14.20 10.26
N ASP A 178 18.01 -13.04 10.09
CA ASP A 178 19.29 -12.87 9.38
C ASP A 178 19.34 -13.63 8.05
N PHE A 179 18.24 -13.56 7.29
CA PHE A 179 18.12 -14.25 6.01
C PHE A 179 18.23 -13.26 4.86
N ALA A 180 19.29 -13.38 4.07
CA ALA A 180 19.48 -12.60 2.85
C ALA A 180 19.34 -13.48 1.60
N LYS A 181 18.69 -12.94 0.56
CA LYS A 181 18.59 -13.61 -0.74
C LYS A 181 18.56 -12.59 -1.87
N ARG A 182 18.91 -13.03 -3.07
CA ARG A 182 18.84 -12.22 -4.29
C ARG A 182 17.97 -12.90 -5.34
N ASN A 183 17.39 -12.12 -6.25
CA ASN A 183 16.55 -12.66 -7.32
C ASN A 183 17.34 -13.46 -8.38
N ILE A 184 18.60 -13.10 -8.63
CA ILE A 184 19.48 -13.85 -9.53
C ILE A 184 20.03 -15.08 -8.81
N LEU A 185 19.47 -16.26 -9.07
CA LEU A 185 19.89 -17.48 -8.40
C LEU A 185 21.39 -17.77 -8.60
N PRO A 186 22.08 -18.41 -7.62
CA PRO A 186 23.50 -18.78 -7.76
C PRO A 186 23.77 -19.74 -8.93
N SER A 187 22.78 -20.54 -9.32
CA SER A 187 22.84 -21.46 -10.45
C SER A 187 22.78 -20.79 -11.83
N ILE A 188 22.49 -19.49 -11.89
CA ILE A 188 22.37 -18.75 -13.15
C ILE A 188 23.75 -18.33 -13.65
N ASN A 189 24.08 -18.79 -14.86
CA ASN A 189 25.33 -18.46 -15.54
C ASN A 189 25.23 -17.17 -16.36
N SER A 190 26.40 -16.59 -16.69
CA SER A 190 26.50 -15.39 -17.52
C SER A 190 25.96 -15.61 -18.94
N THR A 191 26.05 -16.82 -19.48
CA THR A 191 25.49 -17.21 -20.78
C THR A 191 23.95 -17.18 -20.78
N TYR A 192 23.32 -17.64 -19.70
CA TYR A 192 21.88 -17.54 -19.51
C TYR A 192 21.43 -16.08 -19.47
N LEU A 193 22.11 -15.24 -18.66
CA LEU A 193 21.79 -13.81 -18.55
C LEU A 193 21.96 -13.03 -19.86
N LYS A 194 22.72 -13.54 -20.83
CA LYS A 194 22.84 -12.88 -22.15
C LYS A 194 21.66 -13.16 -23.08
N ARG A 195 20.90 -14.23 -22.83
CA ARG A 195 19.86 -14.73 -23.75
C ARG A 195 18.46 -14.77 -23.14
N CYS A 196 18.35 -14.90 -21.82
CA CYS A 196 17.06 -15.05 -21.18
C CYS A 196 16.24 -13.77 -21.32
N ILE A 197 14.94 -13.94 -21.53
CA ILE A 197 13.93 -12.90 -21.42
C ILE A 197 12.86 -13.48 -20.52
N TYR A 198 12.43 -12.71 -19.52
CA TYR A 198 11.41 -13.14 -18.59
C TYR A 198 10.13 -13.57 -19.31
N ASP A 199 9.65 -14.75 -18.94
CA ASP A 199 8.34 -15.25 -19.30
C ASP A 199 7.79 -16.04 -18.10
N PRO A 200 6.52 -15.85 -17.72
CA PRO A 200 5.97 -16.51 -16.53
C PRO A 200 5.93 -18.04 -16.63
N GLN A 201 5.92 -18.61 -17.85
CA GLN A 201 5.84 -20.05 -18.06
C GLN A 201 7.19 -20.67 -18.41
N THR A 202 7.96 -20.07 -19.32
CA THR A 202 9.22 -20.67 -19.80
C THR A 202 10.41 -20.28 -18.92
N ASP A 203 10.52 -19.02 -18.50
CA ASP A 203 11.69 -18.45 -17.82
C ASP A 203 11.31 -17.53 -16.64
N PRO A 204 10.64 -18.06 -15.59
CA PRO A 204 10.09 -17.26 -14.51
C PRO A 204 11.16 -16.61 -13.59
N PHE A 205 12.40 -17.09 -13.66
CA PHE A 205 13.51 -16.60 -12.84
C PHE A 205 14.46 -15.64 -13.59
N CYS A 206 14.21 -15.37 -14.87
CA CYS A 206 15.04 -14.43 -15.62
C CYS A 206 14.80 -13.00 -15.11
N PRO A 207 15.85 -12.24 -14.73
CA PRO A 207 15.73 -10.88 -14.21
C PRO A 207 15.65 -9.81 -15.31
N ILE A 208 15.59 -10.21 -16.59
CA ILE A 208 15.61 -9.32 -17.75
C ILE A 208 14.22 -9.28 -18.37
N PHE A 209 13.62 -8.10 -18.39
CA PHE A 209 12.27 -7.89 -18.87
C PHE A 209 12.30 -7.04 -20.14
N ARG A 210 11.65 -7.51 -21.21
CA ARG A 210 11.43 -6.69 -22.41
C ARG A 210 10.23 -5.78 -22.19
N ILE A 211 10.33 -4.51 -22.54
CA ILE A 211 9.26 -3.52 -22.28
C ILE A 211 7.94 -3.95 -22.90
N GLN A 212 7.95 -4.41 -24.14
CA GLN A 212 6.76 -4.97 -24.80
C GLN A 212 6.05 -6.04 -23.95
N LYS A 213 6.80 -7.03 -23.44
CA LYS A 213 6.25 -8.13 -22.61
C LYS A 213 5.67 -7.62 -21.28
N ILE A 214 6.28 -6.60 -20.68
CA ILE A 214 5.74 -5.95 -19.46
C ILE A 214 4.38 -5.32 -19.75
N MET A 215 4.27 -4.61 -20.88
CA MET A 215 3.04 -3.92 -21.29
C MET A 215 1.92 -4.92 -21.61
N GLU A 216 2.23 -5.96 -22.37
CA GLU A 216 1.31 -7.05 -22.71
C GLU A 216 0.80 -7.76 -21.45
N ALA A 217 1.69 -8.07 -20.50
CA ALA A 217 1.32 -8.72 -19.24
C ALA A 217 0.43 -7.85 -18.34
N ALA A 218 0.49 -6.52 -18.49
CA ALA A 218 -0.41 -5.58 -17.83
C ALA A 218 -1.67 -5.23 -18.64
N GLY A 219 -1.86 -5.84 -19.82
CA GLY A 219 -2.97 -5.58 -20.73
C GLY A 219 -2.98 -4.16 -21.31
N GLN A 220 -1.80 -3.55 -21.49
CA GLN A 220 -1.64 -2.21 -22.04
C GLN A 220 -1.00 -2.26 -23.44
N ASN A 221 -1.35 -1.30 -24.29
CA ASN A 221 -0.69 -1.09 -25.59
C ASN A 221 0.49 -0.13 -25.42
N PHE A 222 1.69 -0.55 -25.81
CA PHE A 222 2.89 0.28 -25.72
C PHE A 222 2.77 1.55 -26.57
N GLN A 223 2.30 1.45 -27.81
CA GLN A 223 2.29 2.59 -28.74
C GLN A 223 1.36 3.72 -28.27
N GLU A 224 0.23 3.38 -27.63
CA GLU A 224 -0.66 4.35 -26.99
C GLU A 224 0.02 5.04 -25.80
N MET A 225 0.62 4.25 -24.91
CA MET A 225 1.30 4.78 -23.72
C MET A 225 2.56 5.58 -24.08
N ALA A 226 3.23 5.23 -25.17
CA ALA A 226 4.45 5.89 -25.60
C ALA A 226 4.23 7.35 -26.03
N MET A 227 3.01 7.72 -26.45
CA MET A 227 2.70 9.08 -26.92
C MET A 227 2.63 10.10 -25.78
N GLU A 228 1.87 9.78 -24.72
CA GLU A 228 1.58 10.68 -23.59
C GLU A 228 2.34 10.30 -22.31
N GLY A 229 2.98 9.13 -22.30
CA GLY A 229 3.63 8.55 -21.12
C GLY A 229 2.66 7.85 -20.19
N GLY A 230 3.20 7.33 -19.08
CA GLY A 230 2.42 6.64 -18.06
C GLY A 230 3.29 6.10 -16.93
N VAL A 231 2.65 5.53 -15.91
CA VAL A 231 3.34 4.96 -14.75
C VAL A 231 3.01 3.48 -14.64
N MET A 232 4.04 2.65 -14.74
CA MET A 232 3.97 1.19 -14.70
C MET A 232 4.61 0.68 -13.41
N GLY A 233 3.95 -0.28 -12.77
CA GLY A 233 4.44 -0.96 -11.59
C GLY A 233 4.98 -2.34 -11.92
N LEU A 234 6.24 -2.60 -11.56
CA LEU A 234 6.85 -3.93 -11.56
C LEU A 234 6.89 -4.42 -10.12
N GLN A 235 6.02 -5.38 -9.80
CA GLN A 235 5.86 -5.89 -8.45
C GLN A 235 6.68 -7.18 -8.28
N ILE A 236 7.52 -7.23 -7.24
CA ILE A 236 8.31 -8.39 -6.87
C ILE A 236 7.82 -8.89 -5.52
N LYS A 237 7.13 -10.03 -5.52
CA LYS A 237 6.58 -10.63 -4.30
C LYS A 237 7.49 -11.72 -3.76
N TRP A 238 7.91 -11.59 -2.50
CA TRP A 238 8.69 -12.57 -1.77
C TRP A 238 7.92 -13.11 -0.56
N ASN A 239 7.15 -14.17 -0.75
CA ASN A 239 6.50 -14.86 0.37
C ASN A 239 7.28 -16.13 0.68
N CYS A 240 8.07 -16.09 1.75
CA CYS A 240 9.02 -17.14 2.07
C CYS A 240 8.66 -17.85 3.37
N ASP A 241 8.82 -19.17 3.34
CA ASP A 241 8.66 -20.05 4.48
C ASP A 241 10.05 -20.60 4.81
N LEU A 242 10.68 -20.03 5.85
CA LEU A 242 12.06 -20.31 6.23
C LEU A 242 12.22 -21.61 7.02
N ASP A 243 11.11 -22.30 7.32
CA ASP A 243 11.16 -23.69 7.83
C ASP A 243 11.49 -24.69 6.72
N LYS A 244 11.30 -24.27 5.46
CA LYS A 244 11.64 -25.05 4.28
C LYS A 244 13.00 -24.65 3.74
N ALA A 245 13.49 -25.41 2.76
CA ALA A 245 14.75 -25.11 2.09
C ALA A 245 14.74 -23.70 1.49
N ALA A 246 15.85 -22.97 1.70
CA ALA A 246 16.03 -21.61 1.20
C ALA A 246 15.83 -21.50 -0.33
N SER A 247 16.03 -22.58 -1.09
CA SER A 247 15.81 -22.64 -2.53
C SER A 247 14.35 -22.36 -2.94
N LEU A 248 13.38 -22.71 -2.10
CA LEU A 248 11.93 -22.54 -2.38
C LEU A 248 11.43 -21.11 -2.20
N CYS A 249 12.18 -20.26 -1.50
CA CYS A 249 11.91 -18.84 -1.38
C CYS A 249 12.25 -18.14 -2.69
N VAL A 250 11.30 -17.98 -3.61
CA VAL A 250 11.54 -17.41 -4.95
C VAL A 250 10.69 -16.18 -5.21
N PRO A 251 11.17 -15.21 -6.01
CA PRO A 251 10.38 -14.03 -6.35
C PRO A 251 9.24 -14.41 -7.30
N LYS A 252 8.11 -13.73 -7.16
CA LYS A 252 7.03 -13.75 -8.15
C LYS A 252 6.85 -12.35 -8.71
N TYR A 253 6.86 -12.22 -10.03
CA TYR A 253 6.73 -10.95 -10.72
C TYR A 253 5.30 -10.73 -11.20
N SER A 254 4.79 -9.52 -11.00
CA SER A 254 3.52 -9.06 -11.58
C SER A 254 3.65 -7.64 -12.10
N PHE A 255 2.87 -7.29 -13.12
CA PHE A 255 2.92 -5.98 -13.77
C PHE A 255 1.54 -5.33 -13.73
N ARG A 256 1.51 -4.03 -13.46
CA ARG A 256 0.25 -3.29 -13.37
C ARG A 256 0.48 -1.83 -13.73
N ARG A 257 -0.46 -1.21 -14.44
CA ARG A 257 -0.51 0.25 -14.61
C ARG A 257 -0.94 0.93 -13.32
N LEU A 258 -0.18 1.92 -12.86
CA LEU A 258 -0.40 2.65 -11.61
C LEU A 258 -1.16 3.97 -11.81
N ASP A 259 -0.97 4.63 -12.95
CA ASP A 259 -1.70 5.84 -13.30
C ASP A 259 -3.11 5.54 -13.82
N ASN A 260 -4.03 6.51 -13.68
CA ASN A 260 -5.39 6.36 -14.16
C ASN A 260 -5.46 6.57 -15.67
N LYS A 261 -5.96 5.57 -16.40
CA LYS A 261 -6.13 5.59 -17.86
C LYS A 261 -7.26 6.52 -18.31
N ASP A 262 -8.29 6.76 -17.49
CA ASP A 262 -9.50 7.46 -17.95
C ASP A 262 -9.28 8.99 -17.99
N SER A 263 -9.17 9.51 -19.21
CA SER A 263 -9.02 10.94 -19.53
C SER A 263 -10.21 11.79 -19.07
N ARG A 264 -11.37 11.20 -18.77
CA ARG A 264 -12.52 11.95 -18.23
C ARG A 264 -12.36 12.30 -16.75
N TYR A 265 -11.49 11.59 -16.04
CA TYR A 265 -11.21 11.82 -14.62
C TYR A 265 -9.80 12.39 -14.38
N THR A 266 -9.03 12.64 -15.45
CA THR A 266 -7.67 13.19 -15.36
C THR A 266 -7.54 14.48 -16.16
N VAL A 267 -7.19 15.57 -15.47
CA VAL A 267 -6.92 16.88 -16.08
C VAL A 267 -5.57 16.90 -16.82
N SER A 268 -4.67 15.96 -16.48
CA SER A 268 -3.37 15.78 -17.12
C SER A 268 -3.17 14.30 -17.43
N PRO A 269 -3.50 13.82 -18.64
CA PRO A 269 -3.24 12.44 -19.03
C PRO A 269 -1.72 12.19 -19.20
N GLY A 270 -1.28 10.99 -18.82
CA GLY A 270 0.09 10.52 -19.02
C GLY A 270 1.12 11.02 -17.99
N TYR A 271 2.39 10.95 -18.36
CA TYR A 271 3.52 11.37 -17.52
C TYR A 271 4.58 12.09 -18.36
N ASN A 272 4.84 13.34 -18.02
CA ASN A 272 5.80 14.19 -18.71
C ASN A 272 6.50 15.15 -17.75
N PHE A 273 7.69 15.60 -18.14
CA PHE A 273 8.43 16.66 -17.45
C PHE A 273 9.33 17.40 -18.43
N ARG A 274 9.82 18.57 -18.02
CA ARG A 274 10.72 19.41 -18.81
C ARG A 274 12.11 19.45 -18.19
N PHE A 275 13.13 19.41 -19.04
CA PHE A 275 14.51 19.66 -18.64
C PHE A 275 15.24 20.42 -19.75
N ALA A 276 16.32 21.10 -19.41
CA ALA A 276 17.07 21.92 -20.36
C ALA A 276 18.55 21.50 -20.40
N LYS A 277 19.14 21.56 -21.59
CA LYS A 277 20.57 21.43 -21.83
C LYS A 277 21.13 22.82 -22.13
N TYR A 278 21.91 23.38 -21.21
CA TYR A 278 22.50 24.71 -21.34
C TYR A 278 23.83 24.65 -22.08
N TYR A 279 24.08 25.63 -22.95
CA TYR A 279 25.33 25.81 -23.68
C TYR A 279 25.55 27.29 -23.99
N ARG A 280 26.74 27.63 -24.50
CA ARG A 280 27.01 28.97 -25.05
C ARG A 280 27.01 28.89 -26.56
N ASP A 281 26.32 29.83 -27.18
CA ASP A 281 26.33 29.99 -28.63
C ASP A 281 27.69 30.58 -29.09
N THR A 282 27.95 30.52 -30.39
CA THR A 282 29.12 31.10 -31.07
C THR A 282 29.32 32.59 -30.78
N SER A 283 28.23 33.30 -30.49
CA SER A 283 28.19 34.71 -30.06
C SER A 283 28.58 34.94 -28.59
N GLY A 284 28.81 33.88 -27.81
CA GLY A 284 29.07 33.94 -26.36
C GLY A 284 27.83 34.11 -25.50
N LEU A 285 26.64 34.22 -26.10
CA LEU A 285 25.36 34.31 -25.40
C LEU A 285 24.96 32.95 -24.81
N GLU A 286 24.30 32.99 -23.65
CA GLU A 286 23.75 31.79 -23.02
C GLU A 286 22.53 31.30 -23.80
N ALA A 287 22.58 30.05 -24.22
CA ALA A 287 21.51 29.39 -24.94
C ALA A 287 21.15 28.06 -24.25
N ARG A 288 19.94 27.57 -24.48
CA ARG A 288 19.54 26.25 -24.02
C ARG A 288 18.71 25.52 -25.06
N THR A 289 18.76 24.19 -24.99
CA THR A 289 17.77 23.34 -25.64
C THR A 289 16.81 22.84 -24.57
N LEU A 290 15.55 23.25 -24.67
CA LEU A 290 14.47 22.77 -23.81
C LEU A 290 13.90 21.48 -24.39
N ILE A 291 13.72 20.49 -23.53
CA ILE A 291 13.17 19.19 -23.88
C ILE A 291 12.01 18.90 -22.93
N LYS A 292 10.80 18.77 -23.49
CA LYS A 292 9.65 18.19 -22.81
C LYS A 292 9.61 16.71 -23.14
N ALA A 293 9.97 15.89 -22.16
CA ALA A 293 10.01 14.44 -22.29
C ALA A 293 8.69 13.82 -21.83
N TYR A 294 8.17 12.93 -22.65
CA TYR A 294 7.08 12.02 -22.35
C TYR A 294 7.65 10.61 -22.29
N GLY A 295 7.18 9.80 -21.35
CA GLY A 295 7.75 8.48 -21.18
C GLY A 295 7.06 7.63 -20.15
N ILE A 296 7.58 6.42 -20.02
CA ILE A 296 7.05 5.43 -19.10
C ILE A 296 7.98 5.39 -17.88
N ARG A 297 7.39 5.69 -16.72
CA ARG A 297 8.05 5.51 -15.42
C ARG A 297 7.75 4.10 -14.93
N PHE A 298 8.78 3.29 -14.68
CA PHE A 298 8.67 1.97 -14.09
C PHE A 298 9.04 2.02 -12.61
N ASP A 299 8.09 1.77 -11.72
CA ASP A 299 8.31 1.69 -10.28
C ASP A 299 8.42 0.21 -9.87
N VAL A 300 9.58 -0.17 -9.36
CA VAL A 300 9.84 -1.52 -8.84
C VAL A 300 9.44 -1.58 -7.38
N MET A 301 8.30 -2.21 -7.11
CA MET A 301 7.77 -2.39 -5.76
C MET A 301 8.09 -3.79 -5.26
N VAL A 302 8.88 -3.89 -4.20
CA VAL A 302 9.21 -5.16 -3.56
C VAL A 302 8.39 -5.30 -2.29
N PHE A 303 7.67 -6.40 -2.14
CA PHE A 303 6.91 -6.68 -0.93
C PHE A 303 6.89 -8.17 -0.63
N GLY A 304 6.74 -8.50 0.65
CA GLY A 304 6.91 -9.87 1.07
C GLY A 304 6.94 -10.01 2.57
N LYS A 305 6.77 -11.25 3.01
CA LYS A 305 6.91 -11.66 4.40
C LYS A 305 7.66 -12.98 4.44
N ALA A 306 8.52 -13.13 5.44
CA ALA A 306 9.12 -14.41 5.79
C ALA A 306 8.50 -14.93 7.08
N GLY A 307 8.18 -16.22 7.13
CA GLY A 307 7.79 -16.92 8.36
C GLY A 307 8.85 -17.93 8.75
N LYS A 308 9.18 -18.02 10.05
CA LYS A 308 10.08 -19.05 10.61
C LYS A 308 9.49 -19.55 11.93
N PHE A 309 9.62 -20.83 12.22
CA PHE A 309 9.17 -21.44 13.46
C PHE A 309 9.75 -20.71 14.68
N ASP A 310 8.87 -20.34 15.61
CA ASP A 310 9.25 -19.81 16.91
C ASP A 310 8.36 -20.41 18.01
N ILE A 311 8.97 -20.70 19.16
CA ILE A 311 8.28 -21.33 20.28
C ILE A 311 7.30 -20.38 20.99
N ILE A 312 7.56 -19.07 20.99
CA ILE A 312 6.74 -18.05 21.65
C ILE A 312 5.33 -17.98 21.04
N PRO A 313 5.14 -17.69 19.72
CA PRO A 313 3.82 -17.66 19.11
C PRO A 313 3.15 -19.04 19.14
N THR A 314 3.94 -20.12 19.05
CA THR A 314 3.43 -21.48 19.20
C THR A 314 2.79 -21.68 20.58
N MET A 315 3.47 -21.34 21.66
CA MET A 315 2.96 -21.50 23.03
C MET A 315 1.76 -20.58 23.31
N ILE A 316 1.78 -19.34 22.80
CA ILE A 316 0.64 -18.41 22.91
C ILE A 316 -0.59 -18.99 22.22
N ASN A 317 -0.44 -19.55 21.02
CA ASN A 317 -1.54 -20.14 20.27
C ASN A 317 -2.03 -21.47 20.86
N ILE A 318 -1.14 -22.29 21.45
CA ILE A 318 -1.54 -23.47 22.23
C ILE A 318 -2.34 -23.04 23.47
N GLY A 319 -1.84 -22.06 24.23
CA GLY A 319 -2.52 -21.55 25.42
C GLY A 319 -3.91 -20.98 25.10
N SER A 320 -3.99 -20.18 24.03
CA SER A 320 -5.26 -19.61 23.52
C SER A 320 -6.21 -20.70 23.02
N GLY A 321 -5.69 -21.72 22.33
CA GLY A 321 -6.46 -22.88 21.87
C GLY A 321 -7.02 -23.72 23.02
N LEU A 322 -6.24 -23.92 24.09
CA LEU A 322 -6.70 -24.60 25.31
C LEU A 322 -7.76 -23.79 26.05
N ALA A 323 -7.60 -22.45 26.13
CA ALA A 323 -8.63 -21.58 26.69
C ALA A 323 -9.96 -21.67 25.91
N LEU A 324 -9.89 -21.80 24.57
CA LEU A 324 -11.06 -21.96 23.71
C LEU A 324 -11.85 -23.25 24.00
N LEU A 325 -11.21 -24.31 24.51
CA LEU A 325 -11.91 -25.52 24.96
C LEU A 325 -12.84 -25.25 26.16
N GLY A 326 -12.60 -24.19 26.95
CA GLY A 326 -13.53 -23.74 27.98
C GLY A 326 -14.86 -23.23 27.43
N VAL A 327 -14.89 -22.75 26.18
CA VAL A 327 -16.15 -22.38 25.51
C VAL A 327 -17.00 -23.62 25.21
N ALA A 328 -16.35 -24.78 24.98
CA ALA A 328 -17.05 -26.05 24.78
C ALA A 328 -17.93 -26.41 25.98
N THR A 329 -17.45 -26.17 27.21
CA THR A 329 -18.21 -26.49 28.41
C THR A 329 -19.42 -25.58 28.57
N VAL A 330 -19.29 -24.29 28.24
CA VAL A 330 -20.42 -23.35 28.26
C VAL A 330 -21.47 -23.72 27.22
N LEU A 331 -21.05 -24.04 25.99
CA LEU A 331 -21.94 -24.53 24.93
C LEU A 331 -22.66 -25.81 25.34
N CYS A 332 -21.93 -26.78 25.89
CA CYS A 332 -22.52 -28.03 26.37
C CYS A 332 -23.50 -27.80 27.52
N ASP A 333 -23.20 -26.88 28.45
CA ASP A 333 -24.10 -26.50 29.52
C ASP A 333 -25.41 -25.90 29.00
N ILE A 334 -25.35 -24.99 28.02
CA ILE A 334 -26.54 -24.42 27.39
C ILE A 334 -27.37 -25.52 26.74
N ILE A 335 -26.73 -26.42 25.98
CA ILE A 335 -27.44 -27.50 25.29
C ILE A 335 -28.11 -28.46 26.29
N VAL A 336 -27.41 -28.84 27.36
CA VAL A 336 -27.91 -29.77 28.38
C VAL A 336 -29.05 -29.15 29.20
N LEU A 337 -28.94 -27.87 29.56
CA LEU A 337 -29.92 -27.20 30.44
C LEU A 337 -31.16 -26.70 29.70
N TYR A 338 -31.07 -26.38 28.41
CA TYR A 338 -32.18 -25.77 27.68
C TYR A 338 -32.81 -26.69 26.62
N PHE A 339 -32.01 -27.50 25.92
CA PHE A 339 -32.45 -28.25 24.73
C PHE A 339 -32.69 -29.75 24.96
N MET A 340 -32.19 -30.33 26.05
CA MET A 340 -32.40 -31.76 26.33
C MET A 340 -33.77 -32.09 26.94
N LYS A 341 -34.35 -33.24 26.56
CA LYS A 341 -35.64 -33.74 27.09
C LYS A 341 -35.71 -33.82 28.63
N ARG A 342 -34.59 -34.09 29.31
CA ARG A 342 -34.51 -34.17 30.80
C ARG A 342 -33.93 -32.89 31.43
N ARG A 343 -34.16 -31.72 30.83
CA ARG A 343 -33.60 -30.43 31.29
C ARG A 343 -33.88 -30.08 32.75
N HIS A 344 -35.11 -30.29 33.24
CA HIS A 344 -35.52 -29.92 34.61
C HIS A 344 -34.72 -30.69 35.67
N PHE A 345 -34.52 -31.99 35.44
CA PHE A 345 -33.67 -32.83 36.28
C PHE A 345 -32.21 -32.37 36.32
N TYR A 346 -31.63 -31.96 35.18
CA TYR A 346 -30.27 -31.42 35.15
C TYR A 346 -30.17 -30.05 35.82
N ARG A 347 -31.20 -29.21 35.72
CA ARG A 347 -31.23 -27.87 36.32
C ARG A 347 -31.26 -27.95 37.85
N GLU A 348 -32.11 -28.80 38.41
CA GLU A 348 -32.21 -29.01 39.86
C GLU A 348 -30.93 -29.58 40.49
N LYS A 349 -30.20 -30.42 39.74
CA LYS A 349 -28.92 -30.98 40.21
C LYS A 349 -27.75 -30.01 40.06
N LYS A 350 -27.84 -29.01 39.18
CA LYS A 350 -26.80 -28.01 38.96
C LYS A 350 -26.96 -26.80 39.89
N TYR A 351 -28.18 -26.30 40.07
CA TYR A 351 -28.46 -25.10 40.84
C TYR A 351 -29.05 -25.46 42.21
N LYS A 352 -28.42 -24.99 43.29
CA LYS A 352 -29.05 -24.91 44.62
C LYS A 352 -29.46 -23.47 44.85
N TYR A 353 -30.73 -23.24 45.14
CA TYR A 353 -31.21 -21.91 45.50
C TYR A 353 -30.93 -21.69 46.98
N VAL A 354 -30.31 -20.55 47.29
CA VAL A 354 -30.11 -20.09 48.67
C VAL A 354 -30.96 -18.83 48.80
N GLU A 355 -31.79 -18.78 49.84
CA GLU A 355 -32.50 -17.57 50.22
C GLU A 355 -31.60 -16.77 51.16
N ASP A 356 -31.31 -15.52 50.79
CA ASP A 356 -30.60 -14.59 51.65
C ASP A 356 -31.57 -14.18 52.78
N TYR A 357 -31.45 -14.82 53.94
CA TYR A 357 -32.06 -14.29 55.15
C TYR A 357 -31.29 -13.04 55.54
N GLU A 358 -31.86 -11.87 55.26
CA GLU A 358 -31.38 -10.62 55.84
C GLU A 358 -31.27 -10.79 57.36
N LEU A 359 -30.12 -10.37 57.88
CA LEU A 359 -29.69 -10.46 59.26
C LEU A 359 -30.54 -9.53 60.15
N GLY A 360 -31.82 -9.87 60.33
CA GLY A 360 -32.81 -9.15 61.13
C GLY A 360 -32.78 -9.53 62.61
N SER A 361 -31.61 -9.66 63.24
CA SER A 361 -31.51 -9.91 64.67
C SER A 361 -30.31 -9.20 65.31
N LEU A 362 -30.33 -7.87 65.31
CA LEU A 362 -29.67 -7.07 66.36
C LEU A 362 -30.28 -5.66 66.42
N GLY A 363 -31.53 -5.59 66.90
CA GLY A 363 -32.10 -4.37 67.45
C GLY A 363 -31.80 -4.28 68.94
N LEU A 364 -30.67 -3.68 69.30
CA LEU A 364 -30.40 -3.19 70.66
C LEU A 364 -30.36 -1.66 70.59
N LEU A 365 -31.33 -1.05 71.27
CA LEU A 365 -31.48 0.33 71.74
C LEU A 365 -30.43 1.38 71.31
N GLN A 366 -30.94 2.36 70.55
CA GLN A 366 -30.69 3.81 70.55
C GLN A 366 -29.36 4.39 71.08
N LEU A 367 -28.62 5.12 70.23
CA LEU A 367 -28.59 6.60 70.19
C LEU A 367 -27.67 7.07 69.05
N GLY A 368 -28.14 8.10 68.33
CA GLY A 368 -27.64 8.44 67.00
C GLY A 368 -26.30 9.16 66.96
N HIS A 369 -25.62 8.99 65.83
CA HIS A 369 -24.76 9.99 65.18
C HIS A 369 -24.81 9.74 63.66
N ARG A 370 -25.32 10.71 62.89
CA ARG A 370 -25.12 10.73 61.42
C ARG A 370 -23.65 11.01 61.12
N PRO A 371 -23.09 10.44 60.04
CA PRO A 371 -22.73 11.34 58.95
C PRO A 371 -23.00 10.80 57.53
N ARG A 372 -23.51 11.73 56.71
CA ARG A 372 -23.25 11.98 55.28
C ARG A 372 -23.24 10.82 54.28
N SER A 373 -24.29 10.82 53.47
CA SER A 373 -24.37 10.28 52.11
C SER A 373 -23.27 10.82 51.19
N VAL A 374 -22.57 9.94 50.49
CA VAL A 374 -21.79 10.23 49.28
C VAL A 374 -22.53 9.62 48.08
N PRO A 375 -22.91 10.39 47.03
CA PRO A 375 -23.56 9.84 45.85
C PRO A 375 -22.53 9.16 44.93
N LEU A 376 -22.83 7.94 44.50
CA LEU A 376 -22.16 7.27 43.37
C LEU A 376 -22.67 7.87 42.06
N ASP A 377 -21.99 8.91 41.59
CA ASP A 377 -22.22 9.52 40.29
C ASP A 377 -21.05 9.22 39.34
N ARG A 378 -21.40 8.87 38.09
CA ARG A 378 -20.60 8.99 36.85
C ARG A 378 -19.32 8.15 36.71
N CYS A 379 -19.46 6.99 36.06
CA CYS A 379 -18.45 6.54 35.09
C CYS A 379 -18.80 7.13 33.72
N GLN A 380 -18.06 8.18 33.36
CA GLN A 380 -18.18 8.94 32.12
C GLN A 380 -17.59 8.12 30.96
N TRP A 381 -18.42 7.76 29.98
CA TRP A 381 -17.98 7.24 28.69
C TRP A 381 -17.39 8.39 27.87
N SER A 382 -16.07 8.52 27.84
CA SER A 382 -15.40 9.39 26.88
C SER A 382 -15.24 8.66 25.54
N LEU A 383 -15.89 9.21 24.51
CA LEU A 383 -15.76 8.83 23.12
C LEU A 383 -14.30 8.83 22.67
N TRP A 384 -13.83 7.69 22.17
CA TRP A 384 -12.81 7.65 21.11
C TRP A 384 -13.51 7.24 19.82
N ASN A 385 -13.83 8.25 19.02
CA ASN A 385 -14.40 8.12 17.70
C ASN A 385 -13.26 8.26 16.68
N LYS A 386 -12.81 7.16 16.07
CA LYS A 386 -12.15 7.19 14.75
C LYS A 386 -12.57 5.95 13.93
N PRO A 387 -13.01 6.12 12.67
CA PRO A 387 -13.57 5.03 11.89
C PRO A 387 -12.56 4.52 10.86
N GLN A 388 -11.97 3.34 11.05
CA GLN A 388 -11.53 2.55 9.90
C GLN A 388 -11.25 1.08 10.24
N ARG A 389 -11.82 0.20 9.42
CA ARG A 389 -11.68 -1.27 9.39
C ARG A 389 -12.39 -2.06 10.48
N ARG A 390 -13.73 -1.97 10.50
CA ARG A 390 -14.56 -3.11 10.92
C ARG A 390 -14.58 -4.14 9.79
N GLY A 391 -13.52 -4.95 9.71
CA GLY A 391 -13.43 -6.09 8.80
C GLY A 391 -13.30 -7.37 9.60
N TRP A 392 -14.44 -7.98 9.94
CA TRP A 392 -14.61 -9.40 10.24
C TRP A 392 -13.58 -10.04 11.20
N CYS A 393 -13.81 -9.88 12.50
CA CYS A 393 -13.31 -10.79 13.53
C CYS A 393 -14.44 -11.23 14.48
N GLU A 394 -15.64 -11.45 13.94
CA GLU A 394 -16.58 -12.32 14.64
C GLU A 394 -16.16 -13.75 14.33
N SER A 395 -15.48 -14.40 15.28
CA SER A 395 -15.25 -15.84 15.20
C SER A 395 -16.59 -16.55 15.00
N ALA A 396 -16.63 -17.62 14.21
CA ALA A 396 -17.86 -18.41 14.02
C ALA A 396 -18.51 -18.82 15.35
N VAL A 397 -17.68 -18.97 16.39
CA VAL A 397 -18.08 -19.21 17.79
C VAL A 397 -18.92 -18.06 18.37
N LEU A 398 -18.54 -16.80 18.11
CA LEU A 398 -19.28 -15.60 18.52
C LEU A 398 -20.62 -15.48 17.79
N TRP A 399 -20.66 -15.82 16.51
CA TRP A 399 -21.89 -15.84 15.72
C TRP A 399 -22.83 -16.96 16.16
N ILE A 400 -22.31 -18.16 16.41
CA ILE A 400 -23.05 -19.30 16.99
C ILE A 400 -23.56 -18.97 18.39
N LEU A 401 -22.74 -18.35 19.25
CA LEU A 401 -23.15 -17.93 20.59
C LEU A 401 -24.25 -16.86 20.54
N ARG A 402 -24.15 -15.86 19.63
CA ARG A 402 -25.21 -14.86 19.44
C ARG A 402 -26.50 -15.47 18.91
N GLY A 403 -26.43 -16.40 17.96
CA GLY A 403 -27.58 -17.13 17.45
C GLY A 403 -28.25 -18.00 18.52
N LEU A 404 -27.45 -18.70 19.35
CA LEU A 404 -27.95 -19.49 20.47
C LEU A 404 -28.57 -18.62 21.57
N LEU A 405 -27.98 -17.46 21.87
CA LEU A 405 -28.50 -16.51 22.85
C LEU A 405 -29.80 -15.83 22.39
N ALA A 406 -30.03 -15.70 21.09
CA ALA A 406 -31.25 -15.11 20.52
C ALA A 406 -32.48 -16.05 20.59
N HIS A 407 -32.28 -17.35 20.78
CA HIS A 407 -33.36 -18.35 20.85
C HIS A 407 -33.71 -18.81 22.28
N ILE A 408 -33.19 -18.14 23.32
CA ILE A 408 -33.54 -18.42 24.71
C ILE A 408 -34.72 -17.52 25.12
N PRO A 409 -35.92 -18.06 25.42
CA PRO A 409 -37.01 -17.28 25.97
C PRO A 409 -36.73 -16.96 27.45
N ASP A 410 -36.80 -15.68 27.80
CA ASP A 410 -36.64 -15.08 29.13
C ASP A 410 -35.44 -15.55 29.97
N MET A 411 -34.32 -14.83 29.82
CA MET A 411 -33.19 -14.87 30.74
C MET A 411 -33.48 -13.92 31.92
N PRO A 412 -33.67 -14.39 33.18
CA PRO A 412 -33.95 -13.52 34.31
C PRO A 412 -32.80 -12.53 34.59
N ARG A 413 -33.12 -11.31 35.01
CA ARG A 413 -32.23 -10.15 35.26
C ARG A 413 -31.05 -10.36 36.23
N ARG A 414 -30.77 -11.58 36.72
CA ARG A 414 -29.72 -11.91 37.70
C ARG A 414 -28.57 -12.78 37.18
N GLU A 415 -28.40 -12.93 35.86
CA GLU A 415 -27.19 -13.56 35.27
C GLU A 415 -26.18 -12.53 34.69
N LYS A 416 -25.90 -11.46 35.45
CA LYS A 416 -24.84 -10.49 35.10
C LYS A 416 -23.43 -11.10 35.04
N SER A 417 -23.24 -12.32 35.57
CA SER A 417 -21.95 -13.03 35.54
C SER A 417 -21.63 -13.64 34.17
N TYR A 418 -22.61 -14.23 33.47
CA TYR A 418 -22.39 -14.86 32.16
C TYR A 418 -22.12 -13.83 31.05
N ARG A 419 -22.82 -12.68 31.06
CA ARG A 419 -22.49 -11.56 30.16
C ARG A 419 -21.11 -10.97 30.45
N LYS A 420 -20.70 -10.86 31.72
CA LYS A 420 -19.35 -10.41 32.09
C LYS A 420 -18.28 -11.40 31.65
N TYR A 421 -18.48 -12.70 31.83
CA TYR A 421 -17.55 -13.74 31.39
C TYR A 421 -17.41 -13.80 29.87
N LEU A 422 -18.53 -13.69 29.13
CA LEU A 422 -18.53 -13.61 27.66
C LEU A 422 -17.90 -12.30 27.15
N ALA A 423 -18.12 -11.17 27.84
CA ALA A 423 -17.47 -9.90 27.51
C ALA A 423 -15.96 -9.94 27.80
N GLN A 424 -15.53 -10.61 28.87
CA GLN A 424 -14.12 -10.82 29.20
C GLN A 424 -13.42 -11.69 28.14
N ILE A 425 -14.07 -12.77 27.68
CA ILE A 425 -13.56 -13.62 26.60
C ILE A 425 -13.53 -12.88 25.25
N CYS A 426 -14.52 -12.02 24.98
CA CYS A 426 -14.48 -11.16 23.78
C CYS A 426 -13.31 -10.17 23.83
N HIS A 427 -13.04 -9.56 25.00
CA HIS A 427 -11.88 -8.68 25.19
C HIS A 427 -10.54 -9.42 25.11
N SER A 428 -10.48 -10.71 25.47
CA SER A 428 -9.30 -11.57 25.31
C SER A 428 -9.10 -12.11 23.89
N ALA A 429 -10.17 -12.20 23.10
CA ALA A 429 -10.16 -12.70 21.73
C ALA A 429 -9.96 -11.59 20.67
N GLU A 430 -10.03 -10.31 21.09
CA GLU A 430 -9.46 -9.20 20.33
C GLU A 430 -7.92 -9.30 20.38
N LEU A 431 -7.37 -10.14 19.50
CA LEU A 431 -5.93 -10.14 19.21
C LEU A 431 -5.52 -8.70 18.84
N PRO A 432 -4.53 -8.09 19.50
CA PRO A 432 -3.85 -6.97 18.89
C PRO A 432 -3.11 -7.53 17.67
N VAL A 433 -3.60 -7.20 16.48
CA VAL A 433 -2.70 -7.15 15.32
C VAL A 433 -1.68 -6.09 15.70
N ILE A 434 -0.47 -6.52 16.07
CA ILE A 434 0.68 -5.62 16.23
C ILE A 434 0.95 -5.04 14.84
N GLN A 435 0.33 -3.90 14.55
CA GLN A 435 0.79 -3.00 13.50
C GLN A 435 1.92 -2.19 14.13
N HIS A 436 3.16 -2.61 13.87
CA HIS A 436 4.31 -1.72 14.03
C HIS A 436 4.13 -0.54 13.06
N VAL A 437 3.87 0.63 13.62
CA VAL A 437 4.06 1.91 12.97
C VAL A 437 5.57 2.17 12.96
N PRO A 438 6.20 2.55 11.83
CA PRO A 438 7.60 2.95 11.83
C PRO A 438 7.76 4.26 12.59
N ASP A 439 8.71 4.29 13.53
CA ASP A 439 9.14 5.50 14.23
C ASP A 439 9.66 6.52 13.22
N LEU A 440 8.89 7.58 13.00
CA LEU A 440 9.39 8.83 12.47
C LEU A 440 10.11 9.55 13.62
N GLY A 441 11.43 9.44 13.63
CA GLY A 441 12.31 10.25 14.48
C GLY A 441 12.09 11.74 14.20
N GLY A 442 11.57 12.45 15.20
CA GLY A 442 11.38 13.90 15.19
C GLY A 442 11.53 14.44 16.61
N SER A 443 12.75 14.44 17.11
CA SER A 443 13.11 15.08 18.39
C SER A 443 13.25 16.60 18.19
N HIS A 444 12.20 17.36 18.50
CA HIS A 444 12.34 18.76 18.90
C HIS A 444 12.53 18.79 20.41
N ILE A 445 13.78 18.89 20.85
CA ILE A 445 14.14 19.29 22.21
C ILE A 445 14.48 20.77 22.14
N THR A 446 13.63 21.57 22.79
CA THR A 446 13.89 22.93 23.20
C THR A 446 15.01 22.93 24.25
N GLN A 447 16.19 23.39 23.86
CA GLN A 447 17.23 23.86 24.80
C GLN A 447 17.71 25.23 24.34
N THR A 448 17.17 26.25 25.02
CA THR A 448 17.84 27.51 25.29
C THR A 448 19.23 27.25 25.88
N HIS A 449 20.30 27.80 25.30
CA HIS A 449 21.38 28.50 26.02
C HIS A 449 22.41 29.08 25.02
N LEU A 450 22.46 30.41 25.00
CA LEU A 450 23.60 31.33 24.85
C LEU A 450 24.85 30.91 24.03
N PHE A 451 25.10 31.71 22.98
CA PHE A 451 26.44 32.04 22.47
C PHE A 451 27.35 32.64 23.56
N PRO A 452 28.68 32.45 23.49
CA PRO A 452 29.48 33.53 22.87
C PRO A 452 30.73 33.08 22.06
N TYR A 453 31.13 34.01 21.19
CA TYR A 453 32.36 34.15 20.37
C TYR A 453 32.43 33.43 19.03
#